data_AF-A0A7S4HFX5-F1
#
_entry.id   AF-A0A7S4HFX5-F1
#
_cell.length_a   1.000
_cell.length_b   1.000
_cell.length_c   1.000
_cell.angle_alpha   90.00
_cell.angle_beta   90.00
_cell.angle_gamma   90.00
#
_symmetry.space_group_name_H-M   'P 1'
#
loop_
_entity.id
_entity.type
_entity.pdbx_description
1 polymer ?
#
loop_
_entity_poly.entity_id
_entity_poly.type
_entity_poly.pdbx_seq_one_letter_code
_entity_poly.pdbx_strand_id
1 'polypeptide(L)'
;KGFNLLNYLTTVVGGHDTFELFAKAYTANFKYTTLTTADFKQFFCGWCAGRAIDCSAVDWETWLTKPGMPPVEPQFDNVHGERCVALGDRWLAGSTDACAAADVDGWSSPHFIAFLEHLLSRLGAEPPLASKLPLAALQRMDSLYSFTPTKNAEVRLRWQRLCISLRADFIVPHVVAFLKEQGRMKFVRPLYRDLYGWEAQRTAATSTFLERESNYHPIAAKMIKQDLKLA
;
A
#
# COMPACT_ATOMS: atom_id res chain seq x y z
N LYS A 1 1.75 12.06 1.88
CA LYS A 1 2.02 13.43 2.36
C LYS A 1 1.16 14.49 1.65
N GLY A 2 1.23 14.63 0.32
CA GLY A 2 0.43 15.63 -0.42
C GLY A 2 -1.10 15.54 -0.18
N PHE A 3 -1.69 14.34 -0.23
CA PHE A 3 -3.10 14.13 0.12
C PHE A 3 -3.46 14.65 1.52
N ASN A 4 -2.67 14.30 2.55
CA ASN A 4 -2.91 14.76 3.92
C ASN A 4 -2.79 16.28 4.08
N LEU A 5 -1.91 16.93 3.30
CA LEU A 5 -1.86 18.40 3.27
C LEU A 5 -3.17 18.95 2.75
N LEU A 6 -3.69 18.47 1.62
CA LEU A 6 -4.97 18.96 1.07
C LEU A 6 -6.15 18.66 2.00
N ASN A 7 -6.15 17.49 2.66
CA ASN A 7 -7.15 17.16 3.68
C ASN A 7 -7.08 18.11 4.88
N TYR A 8 -5.88 18.43 5.35
CA TYR A 8 -5.68 19.44 6.39
C TYR A 8 -6.11 20.83 5.93
N LEU A 9 -5.76 21.25 4.71
CA LEU A 9 -6.22 22.53 4.17
C LEU A 9 -7.74 22.58 4.01
N THR A 10 -8.40 21.43 3.80
CA THR A 10 -9.87 21.34 3.81
C THR A 10 -10.43 21.72 5.17
N THR A 11 -9.80 21.31 6.29
CA THR A 11 -10.23 21.73 7.62
C THR A 11 -9.93 23.21 7.88
N VAL A 12 -8.79 23.72 7.40
CA VAL A 12 -8.41 25.14 7.51
C VAL A 12 -9.42 26.05 6.83
N VAL A 13 -9.92 25.69 5.64
CA VAL A 13 -10.92 26.49 4.92
C VAL A 13 -12.36 26.27 5.42
N GLY A 14 -12.56 25.44 6.45
CA GLY A 14 -13.87 25.22 7.07
C GLY A 14 -14.72 24.12 6.45
N GLY A 15 -14.13 23.19 5.69
CA GLY A 15 -14.79 21.96 5.23
C GLY A 15 -14.76 21.72 3.72
N HIS A 16 -15.32 20.58 3.32
CA HIS A 16 -15.27 20.08 1.94
C HIS A 16 -15.92 21.03 0.92
N ASP A 17 -17.08 21.59 1.23
CA ASP A 17 -17.80 22.48 0.31
C ASP A 17 -16.96 23.71 -0.04
N THR A 18 -16.35 24.33 0.97
CA THR A 18 -15.48 25.50 0.81
C THR A 18 -14.19 25.13 0.06
N PHE A 19 -13.60 23.97 0.37
CA PHE A 19 -12.42 23.49 -0.33
C PHE A 19 -12.70 23.14 -1.80
N GLU A 20 -13.90 22.64 -2.13
CA GLU A 20 -14.29 22.38 -3.51
C GLU A 20 -14.36 23.68 -4.33
N LEU A 21 -14.86 24.76 -3.74
CA LEU A 21 -14.83 26.09 -4.36
C LEU A 21 -13.40 26.56 -4.62
N PHE A 22 -12.48 26.33 -3.67
CA PHE A 22 -11.05 26.58 -3.87
C PHE A 22 -10.49 25.73 -5.02
N ALA A 23 -10.76 24.42 -5.04
CA ALA A 23 -10.25 23.52 -6.07
C ALA A 23 -10.73 23.92 -7.47
N LYS A 24 -12.01 24.29 -7.61
CA LYS A 24 -12.57 24.82 -8.87
C LYS A 24 -11.87 26.11 -9.30
N ALA A 25 -11.69 27.06 -8.38
CA ALA A 25 -10.99 28.32 -8.66
C ALA A 25 -9.53 28.08 -9.05
N TYR A 26 -8.82 27.19 -8.35
CA TYR A 26 -7.44 26.79 -8.62
C TYR A 26 -7.30 26.18 -10.01
N THR A 27 -8.14 25.19 -10.36
CA THR A 27 -8.10 24.59 -11.70
C THR A 27 -8.47 25.59 -12.79
N ALA A 28 -9.45 26.48 -12.56
CA ALA A 28 -9.83 27.50 -13.52
C ALA A 28 -8.71 28.52 -13.78
N ASN A 29 -7.94 28.88 -12.74
CA ASN A 29 -6.83 29.83 -12.81
C ASN A 29 -5.61 29.25 -13.53
N PHE A 30 -5.27 28.00 -13.24
CA PHE A 30 -4.02 27.37 -13.73
C PHE A 30 -4.21 26.39 -14.88
N LYS A 31 -5.41 26.28 -15.46
CA LYS A 31 -5.65 25.43 -16.64
C LYS A 31 -4.67 25.80 -17.76
N TYR A 32 -4.08 24.78 -18.37
CA TYR A 32 -3.10 24.92 -19.46
C TYR A 32 -1.80 25.67 -19.09
N THR A 33 -1.47 25.72 -17.80
CA THR A 33 -0.21 26.30 -17.30
C THR A 33 0.59 25.28 -16.50
N THR A 34 1.89 25.55 -16.35
CA THR A 34 2.76 24.86 -15.39
C THR A 34 2.92 25.75 -14.16
N LEU A 35 2.95 25.13 -12.98
CA LEU A 35 3.06 25.84 -11.71
C LEU A 35 4.05 25.15 -10.78
N THR A 36 4.52 25.90 -9.80
CA THR A 36 5.40 25.45 -8.72
C THR A 36 4.62 25.32 -7.41
N THR A 37 5.21 24.67 -6.41
CA THR A 37 4.66 24.62 -5.05
C THR A 37 4.48 26.03 -4.46
N ALA A 38 5.34 26.99 -4.83
CA ALA A 38 5.22 28.37 -4.38
C ALA A 38 3.97 29.06 -4.96
N ASP A 39 3.69 28.83 -6.25
CA ASP A 39 2.48 29.35 -6.91
C ASP A 39 1.21 28.80 -6.26
N PHE A 40 1.18 27.49 -5.96
CA PHE A 40 0.08 26.87 -5.22
C PHE A 40 -0.13 27.54 -3.85
N LYS A 41 0.94 27.70 -3.06
CA LYS A 41 0.87 28.33 -1.74
C LYS A 41 0.38 29.77 -1.83
N GLN A 42 0.92 30.56 -2.75
CA GLN A 42 0.52 31.95 -2.95
C GLN A 42 -0.97 32.04 -3.34
N PHE A 43 -1.43 31.20 -4.26
CA PHE A 43 -2.83 31.18 -4.68
C PHE A 43 -3.77 30.77 -3.54
N PHE A 44 -3.42 29.73 -2.78
CA PHE A 44 -4.19 29.31 -1.61
C PHE A 44 -4.31 30.42 -0.56
N CYS A 45 -3.18 31.03 -0.16
CA CYS A 45 -3.20 32.11 0.82
C CYS A 45 -3.99 33.33 0.32
N GLY A 46 -3.86 33.71 -0.95
CA GLY A 46 -4.61 34.80 -1.55
C GLY A 46 -6.12 34.51 -1.62
N TRP A 47 -6.49 33.27 -1.93
CA TRP A 47 -7.88 32.82 -1.95
C TRP A 47 -8.53 32.86 -0.56
N CYS A 48 -7.79 32.45 0.48
CA CYS A 48 -8.20 32.53 1.88
C CYS A 48 -8.36 33.98 2.34
N ALA A 49 -7.39 34.85 2.03
CA ALA A 49 -7.44 36.28 2.38
C ALA A 49 -8.66 36.98 1.79
N GLY A 50 -8.99 36.70 0.52
CA GLY A 50 -10.19 37.24 -0.15
C GLY A 50 -11.52 36.76 0.44
N ARG A 51 -11.50 35.80 1.36
CA ARG A 51 -12.67 35.22 2.05
C ARG A 51 -12.62 35.37 3.56
N ALA A 52 -11.67 36.15 4.08
CA ALA A 52 -11.43 36.31 5.52
C ALA A 52 -11.20 34.96 6.26
N ILE A 53 -10.62 33.97 5.58
CA ILE A 53 -10.20 32.70 6.16
C ILE A 53 -8.75 32.86 6.63
N ASP A 54 -8.48 32.58 7.91
CA ASP A 54 -7.12 32.60 8.45
C ASP A 54 -6.38 31.31 8.12
N CYS A 55 -5.32 31.42 7.32
CA CYS A 55 -4.40 30.32 7.01
C CYS A 55 -2.97 30.57 7.49
N SER A 56 -2.77 31.55 8.39
CA SER A 56 -1.45 31.91 8.93
C SER A 56 -0.85 30.81 9.83
N ALA A 57 -1.72 30.03 10.49
CA ALA A 57 -1.33 28.90 11.33
C ALA A 57 -0.82 27.67 10.56
N VAL A 58 -0.92 27.66 9.22
CA VAL A 58 -0.42 26.55 8.41
C VAL A 58 1.11 26.55 8.42
N ASP A 59 1.70 25.52 9.03
CA ASP A 59 3.16 25.31 9.01
C ASP A 59 3.64 24.79 7.64
N TRP A 60 3.74 25.70 6.68
CA TRP A 60 4.16 25.40 5.31
C TRP A 60 5.55 24.77 5.22
N GLU A 61 6.47 25.12 6.12
CA GLU A 61 7.83 24.60 6.09
C GLU A 61 7.82 23.10 6.41
N THR A 62 7.20 22.70 7.51
CA THR A 62 7.14 21.28 7.89
C THR A 62 6.37 20.44 6.88
N TRP A 63 5.26 20.97 6.34
CA TRP A 63 4.48 20.27 5.33
C TRP A 63 5.24 20.05 4.03
N LEU A 64 5.98 21.04 3.53
CA LEU A 64 6.55 21.02 2.19
C LEU A 64 8.01 20.55 2.14
N THR A 65 8.82 20.81 3.18
CA THR A 65 10.27 20.60 3.11
C THR A 65 10.80 19.53 4.07
N LYS A 66 10.19 19.37 5.25
CA LYS A 66 10.71 18.45 6.28
C LYS A 66 10.43 16.97 5.92
N PRO A 67 11.38 16.06 6.19
CA PRO A 67 11.16 14.62 6.03
C PRO A 67 10.24 14.07 7.12
N GLY A 68 9.79 12.82 6.95
CA GLY A 68 8.97 12.11 7.94
C GLY A 68 7.46 12.21 7.72
N MET A 69 6.70 11.85 8.75
CA MET A 69 5.23 11.87 8.73
C MET A 69 4.70 13.31 8.73
N PRO A 70 3.50 13.55 8.17
CA PRO A 70 2.81 14.83 8.30
C PRO A 70 2.75 15.35 9.74
N PRO A 71 2.84 16.68 9.97
CA PRO A 71 2.83 17.25 11.33
C PRO A 71 1.47 17.19 12.01
N VAL A 72 0.40 17.02 11.23
CA VAL A 72 -0.96 16.88 11.73
C VAL A 72 -1.46 15.50 11.37
N GLU A 73 -1.86 14.75 12.40
CA GLU A 73 -2.50 13.45 12.22
C GLU A 73 -3.96 13.64 11.77
N PRO A 74 -4.33 13.15 10.58
CA PRO A 74 -5.70 13.26 10.10
C PRO A 74 -6.63 12.34 10.91
N GLN A 75 -7.83 12.84 11.20
CA GLN A 75 -8.91 12.05 11.78
C GLN A 75 -9.77 11.51 10.63
N PHE A 76 -9.67 10.20 10.36
CA PHE A 76 -10.50 9.53 9.36
C PHE A 76 -11.52 8.62 10.05
N ASP A 77 -12.71 8.50 9.48
CA ASP A 77 -13.62 7.42 9.83
C ASP A 77 -12.96 6.08 9.47
N ASN A 78 -12.89 5.18 10.46
CA ASN A 78 -12.18 3.91 10.36
C ASN A 78 -13.09 2.69 10.57
N VAL A 79 -14.42 2.85 10.55
CA VAL A 79 -15.35 1.72 10.77
C VAL A 79 -15.04 0.52 9.85
N HIS A 80 -14.70 0.78 8.58
CA HIS A 80 -14.33 -0.27 7.64
C HIS A 80 -12.94 -0.87 7.88
N GLY A 81 -12.00 -0.11 8.43
CA GLY A 81 -10.67 -0.60 8.76
C GLY A 81 -10.67 -1.42 10.05
N GLU A 82 -11.45 -1.02 11.05
CA GLU A 82 -11.58 -1.70 12.35
C GLU A 82 -11.97 -3.17 12.20
N ARG A 83 -12.95 -3.48 11.34
CA ARG A 83 -13.33 -4.89 11.09
C ARG A 83 -12.21 -5.71 10.46
N CYS A 84 -11.40 -5.10 9.59
CA CYS A 84 -10.27 -5.76 8.94
C CYS A 84 -9.13 -6.01 9.94
N VAL A 85 -8.85 -5.00 10.78
CA VAL A 85 -7.87 -5.08 11.87
C VAL A 85 -8.29 -6.15 12.89
N ALA A 86 -9.55 -6.15 13.32
CA ALA A 86 -10.08 -7.10 14.29
C ALA A 86 -9.95 -8.55 13.81
N LEU A 87 -10.27 -8.83 12.53
CA LEU A 87 -10.06 -10.18 11.97
C LEU A 87 -8.57 -10.53 11.93
N GLY A 88 -7.70 -9.60 11.53
CA GLY A 88 -6.26 -9.83 11.50
C GLY A 88 -5.68 -10.09 12.89
N ASP A 89 -6.12 -9.37 13.91
CA ASP A 89 -5.71 -9.61 15.30
C ASP A 89 -6.18 -10.97 15.82
N ARG A 90 -7.38 -11.44 15.42
CA ARG A 90 -7.83 -12.81 15.72
C ARG A 90 -6.91 -13.87 15.12
N TRP A 91 -6.47 -13.69 13.87
CA TRP A 91 -5.47 -14.58 13.27
C TRP A 91 -4.14 -14.55 14.00
N LEU A 92 -3.68 -13.36 14.41
CA LEU A 92 -2.42 -13.17 15.13
C LEU A 92 -2.46 -13.70 16.57
N ALA A 93 -3.65 -13.83 17.17
CA ALA A 93 -3.84 -14.43 18.49
C ALA A 93 -3.73 -15.97 18.48
N GLY A 94 -3.64 -16.61 17.31
CA GLY A 94 -3.55 -18.06 17.18
C GLY A 94 -4.89 -18.80 17.34
N SER A 95 -6.00 -18.08 17.56
CA SER A 95 -7.36 -18.63 17.64
C SER A 95 -7.94 -18.94 16.25
N THR A 96 -7.18 -19.65 15.42
CA THR A 96 -7.52 -19.88 14.00
C THR A 96 -8.77 -20.75 13.81
N ASP A 97 -9.10 -21.60 14.77
CA ASP A 97 -10.32 -22.42 14.77
C ASP A 97 -11.59 -21.59 14.93
N ALA A 98 -11.48 -20.42 15.59
CA ALA A 98 -12.58 -19.49 15.71
C ALA A 98 -12.79 -18.65 14.45
N CYS A 99 -11.91 -18.76 13.43
CA CYS A 99 -12.05 -18.07 12.15
C CYS A 99 -12.82 -18.93 11.14
N ALA A 100 -13.72 -18.30 10.39
CA ALA A 100 -14.64 -18.94 9.45
C ALA A 100 -14.76 -18.12 8.16
N ALA A 101 -15.21 -18.76 7.07
CA ALA A 101 -15.37 -18.09 5.77
C ALA A 101 -16.35 -16.89 5.84
N ALA A 102 -17.36 -16.97 6.71
CA ALA A 102 -18.33 -15.89 6.94
C ALA A 102 -17.72 -14.61 7.52
N ASP A 103 -16.51 -14.66 8.11
CA ASP A 103 -15.82 -13.47 8.65
C ASP A 103 -15.54 -12.41 7.57
N VAL A 104 -15.50 -12.82 6.30
CA VAL A 104 -15.24 -11.94 5.14
C VAL A 104 -16.49 -11.75 4.26
N ASP A 105 -17.68 -12.09 4.75
CA ASP A 105 -18.91 -11.87 4.00
C ASP A 105 -19.13 -10.38 3.72
N GLY A 106 -19.47 -10.06 2.47
CA GLY A 106 -19.61 -8.68 2.01
C GLY A 106 -18.30 -7.88 1.94
N TRP A 107 -17.14 -8.53 2.01
CA TRP A 107 -15.86 -7.85 1.79
C TRP A 107 -15.61 -7.58 0.32
N SER A 108 -15.31 -6.32 0.01
CA SER A 108 -14.74 -5.89 -1.26
C SER A 108 -13.21 -5.94 -1.24
N SER A 109 -12.56 -5.77 -2.40
CA SER A 109 -11.09 -5.84 -2.50
C SER A 109 -10.32 -4.90 -1.55
N PRO A 110 -10.75 -3.64 -1.29
CA PRO A 110 -10.13 -2.80 -0.27
C PRO A 110 -10.09 -3.41 1.13
N HIS A 111 -11.09 -4.19 1.52
CA HIS A 111 -11.12 -4.85 2.83
C HIS A 111 -10.07 -5.96 2.91
N PHE A 112 -9.99 -6.81 1.89
CA PHE A 112 -8.93 -7.82 1.79
C PHE A 112 -7.53 -7.20 1.76
N ILE A 113 -7.38 -6.08 1.04
CA ILE A 113 -6.13 -5.30 1.01
C ILE A 113 -5.77 -4.82 2.42
N ALA A 114 -6.70 -4.15 3.11
CA ALA A 114 -6.48 -3.63 4.46
C ALA A 114 -6.16 -4.74 5.47
N PHE A 115 -6.88 -5.86 5.40
CA PHE A 115 -6.62 -7.04 6.22
C PHE A 115 -5.22 -7.61 6.01
N LEU A 116 -4.82 -7.86 4.76
CA LEU A 116 -3.48 -8.38 4.45
C LEU A 116 -2.38 -7.37 4.77
N GLU A 117 -2.63 -6.07 4.60
CA GLU A 117 -1.71 -5.00 5.01
C GLU A 117 -1.54 -4.96 6.52
N HIS A 118 -2.62 -5.15 7.29
CA HIS A 118 -2.53 -5.25 8.74
C HIS A 118 -1.63 -6.41 9.14
N LEU A 119 -1.79 -7.59 8.55
CA LEU A 119 -0.91 -8.73 8.82
C LEU A 119 0.55 -8.45 8.43
N LEU A 120 0.78 -7.88 7.25
CA LEU A 120 2.12 -7.50 6.78
C LEU A 120 2.77 -6.43 7.65
N SER A 121 1.99 -5.53 8.26
CA SER A 121 2.51 -4.48 9.16
C SER A 121 3.13 -5.05 10.43
N ARG A 122 2.84 -6.32 10.76
CA ARG A 122 3.39 -7.04 11.92
C ARG A 122 4.70 -7.76 11.60
N LEU A 123 5.22 -7.66 10.38
CA LEU A 123 6.56 -8.15 10.04
C LEU A 123 7.61 -7.40 10.87
N GLY A 124 8.48 -8.15 11.54
CA GLY A 124 9.52 -7.60 12.44
C GLY A 124 9.01 -7.20 13.83
N ALA A 125 7.73 -7.42 14.14
CA ALA A 125 7.20 -7.26 15.50
C ALA A 125 7.57 -8.47 16.39
N GLU A 126 7.61 -8.24 17.70
CA GLU A 126 7.80 -9.28 18.71
C GLU A 126 6.45 -9.72 19.34
N PRO A 127 6.20 -11.03 19.54
CA PRO A 127 7.00 -12.15 19.05
C PRO A 127 6.89 -12.30 17.52
N PRO A 128 7.85 -12.97 16.85
CA PRO A 128 7.95 -13.01 15.39
C PRO A 128 6.67 -13.50 14.73
N LEU A 129 6.30 -12.90 13.60
CA LEU A 129 5.06 -13.23 12.90
C LEU A 129 4.92 -14.73 12.58
N ALA A 130 6.04 -15.41 12.29
CA ALA A 130 6.07 -16.85 12.05
C ALA A 130 5.60 -17.70 13.25
N SER A 131 5.76 -17.20 14.49
CA SER A 131 5.22 -17.85 15.69
C SER A 131 3.70 -17.71 15.80
N LYS A 132 3.14 -16.62 15.26
CA LYS A 132 1.71 -16.31 15.29
C LYS A 132 0.94 -16.89 14.10
N LEU A 133 1.59 -16.96 12.94
CA LEU A 133 1.04 -17.45 11.68
C LEU A 133 1.91 -18.61 11.15
N PRO A 134 1.81 -19.81 11.74
CA PRO A 134 2.47 -20.99 11.20
C PRO A 134 1.88 -21.38 9.84
N LEU A 135 2.58 -22.25 9.09
CA LEU A 135 2.15 -22.68 7.75
C LEU A 135 0.72 -23.23 7.71
N ALA A 136 0.31 -23.99 8.73
CA ALA A 136 -1.06 -24.52 8.84
C ALA A 136 -2.11 -23.39 8.93
N ALA A 137 -1.79 -22.29 9.62
CA ALA A 137 -2.68 -21.13 9.70
C ALA A 137 -2.82 -20.45 8.32
N LEU A 138 -1.73 -20.34 7.55
CA LEU A 138 -1.78 -19.81 6.19
C LEU A 138 -2.61 -20.69 5.25
N GLN A 139 -2.43 -22.01 5.31
CA GLN A 139 -3.22 -22.95 4.50
C GLN A 139 -4.71 -22.89 4.86
N ARG A 140 -5.02 -22.78 6.16
CA ARG A 140 -6.40 -22.58 6.63
C ARG A 140 -6.97 -21.25 6.13
N MET A 141 -6.21 -20.16 6.24
CA MET A 141 -6.60 -18.83 5.76
C MET A 141 -6.89 -18.85 4.26
N ASP A 142 -6.05 -19.53 3.48
CA ASP A 142 -6.25 -19.69 2.04
C ASP A 142 -7.49 -20.52 1.71
N SER A 143 -7.73 -21.58 2.48
CA SER A 143 -8.92 -22.43 2.32
C SER A 143 -10.21 -21.68 2.65
N LEU A 144 -10.20 -20.80 3.65
CA LEU A 144 -11.36 -20.01 4.05
C LEU A 144 -11.63 -18.83 3.10
N TYR A 145 -10.59 -18.15 2.62
CA TYR A 145 -10.73 -16.86 1.92
C TYR A 145 -10.30 -16.88 0.45
N SER A 146 -9.79 -18.00 -0.05
CA SER A 146 -9.42 -18.22 -1.46
C SER A 146 -8.42 -17.18 -2.00
N PHE A 147 -7.33 -16.94 -1.28
CA PHE A 147 -6.35 -15.92 -1.66
C PHE A 147 -5.42 -16.36 -2.79
N THR A 148 -4.94 -17.60 -2.80
CA THR A 148 -4.07 -18.15 -3.84
C THR A 148 -4.72 -18.14 -5.24
N PRO A 149 -6.00 -18.56 -5.41
CA PRO A 149 -6.66 -18.50 -6.72
C PRO A 149 -7.15 -17.11 -7.13
N THR A 150 -6.97 -16.06 -6.30
CA THR A 150 -7.52 -14.74 -6.60
C THR A 150 -6.93 -14.13 -7.87
N LYS A 151 -7.80 -13.54 -8.69
CA LYS A 151 -7.40 -12.77 -9.89
C LYS A 151 -7.14 -11.29 -9.60
N ASN A 152 -7.49 -10.82 -8.39
CA ASN A 152 -7.23 -9.44 -8.02
C ASN A 152 -5.73 -9.25 -7.72
N ALA A 153 -5.03 -8.52 -8.58
CA ALA A 153 -3.59 -8.33 -8.48
C ALA A 153 -3.13 -7.67 -7.16
N GLU A 154 -3.95 -6.78 -6.57
CA GLU A 154 -3.61 -6.10 -5.31
C GLU A 154 -3.71 -7.02 -4.09
N VAL A 155 -4.72 -7.90 -4.08
CA VAL A 155 -4.89 -8.94 -3.05
C VAL A 155 -3.83 -10.02 -3.24
N ARG A 156 -3.65 -10.50 -4.47
CA ARG A 156 -2.64 -11.52 -4.84
C ARG A 156 -1.24 -11.09 -4.43
N LEU A 157 -0.85 -9.84 -4.71
CA LEU A 157 0.44 -9.30 -4.29
C LEU A 157 0.63 -9.45 -2.78
N ARG A 158 -0.29 -8.95 -1.97
CA ARG A 158 -0.13 -8.91 -0.51
C ARG A 158 -0.14 -10.30 0.11
N TRP A 159 -1.01 -11.17 -0.38
CA TRP A 159 -1.04 -12.58 0.02
C TRP A 159 0.31 -13.26 -0.27
N GLN A 160 0.80 -13.12 -1.49
CA GLN A 160 2.08 -13.69 -1.89
C GLN A 160 3.25 -13.16 -1.06
N ARG A 161 3.31 -11.85 -0.84
CA ARG A 161 4.34 -11.24 0.02
C ARG A 161 4.28 -11.76 1.46
N LEU A 162 3.06 -11.94 2.00
CA LEU A 162 2.87 -12.49 3.35
C LEU A 162 3.41 -13.93 3.42
N CYS A 163 3.01 -14.79 2.48
CA CYS A 163 3.47 -16.18 2.42
C CYS A 163 4.99 -16.30 2.23
N ILE A 164 5.60 -15.50 1.33
CA ILE A 164 7.05 -15.48 1.14
C ILE A 164 7.77 -15.05 2.42
N SER A 165 7.25 -14.02 3.09
CA SER A 165 7.82 -13.52 4.35
C SER A 165 7.77 -14.57 5.47
N LEU A 166 6.81 -15.48 5.40
CA LEU A 166 6.62 -16.60 6.32
C LEU A 166 7.21 -17.93 5.80
N ARG A 167 8.00 -17.89 4.72
CA ARG A 167 8.69 -19.04 4.14
C ARG A 167 7.76 -20.19 3.74
N ALA A 168 6.58 -19.86 3.23
CA ALA A 168 5.58 -20.83 2.81
C ALA A 168 5.83 -21.33 1.37
N ASP A 169 6.48 -22.49 1.21
CA ASP A 169 6.91 -22.99 -0.10
C ASP A 169 5.77 -23.19 -1.11
N PHE A 170 4.56 -23.52 -0.65
CA PHE A 170 3.40 -23.73 -1.54
C PHE A 170 3.09 -22.50 -2.42
N ILE A 171 3.45 -21.29 -1.99
CA ILE A 171 3.13 -20.07 -2.73
C ILE A 171 4.07 -19.83 -3.91
N VAL A 172 5.29 -20.39 -3.89
CA VAL A 172 6.37 -20.04 -4.82
C VAL A 172 5.97 -20.23 -6.29
N PRO A 173 5.34 -21.36 -6.70
CA PRO A 173 4.88 -21.53 -8.08
C PRO A 173 3.88 -20.45 -8.52
N HIS A 174 2.98 -20.01 -7.62
CA HIS A 174 1.98 -18.98 -7.90
C HIS A 174 2.60 -17.58 -8.03
N VAL A 175 3.69 -17.32 -7.29
CA VAL A 175 4.47 -16.09 -7.42
C VAL A 175 5.20 -16.06 -8.76
N VAL A 176 5.87 -17.16 -9.13
CA VAL A 176 6.56 -17.28 -10.41
C VAL A 176 5.59 -17.08 -11.57
N ALA A 177 4.40 -17.71 -11.52
CA ALA A 177 3.36 -17.47 -12.52
C ALA A 177 2.97 -15.99 -12.60
N PHE A 178 2.75 -15.33 -11.46
CA PHE A 178 2.37 -13.91 -11.44
C PHE A 178 3.45 -12.97 -12.00
N LEU A 179 4.72 -13.29 -11.75
CA LEU A 179 5.86 -12.57 -12.29
C LEU A 179 5.93 -12.68 -13.81
N LYS A 180 5.54 -13.83 -14.38
CA LYS A 180 5.51 -14.07 -15.83
C LYS A 180 4.30 -13.43 -16.54
N GLU A 181 3.22 -13.16 -15.81
CA GLU A 181 1.96 -12.65 -16.37
C GLU A 181 1.90 -11.12 -16.55
N GLN A 182 2.63 -10.33 -15.76
CA GLN A 182 2.56 -8.85 -15.83
C GLN A 182 3.90 -8.18 -15.48
N GLY A 183 4.06 -6.91 -15.88
CA GLY A 183 5.30 -6.14 -15.72
C GLY A 183 5.20 -4.89 -14.84
N ARG A 184 4.10 -4.70 -14.09
CA ARG A 184 3.92 -3.47 -13.30
C ARG A 184 4.90 -3.48 -12.13
N MET A 185 5.83 -2.53 -12.09
CA MET A 185 6.88 -2.47 -11.05
C MET A 185 6.36 -2.49 -9.61
N LYS A 186 5.14 -1.98 -9.36
CA LYS A 186 4.45 -2.08 -8.07
C LYS A 186 4.31 -3.53 -7.58
N PHE A 187 4.15 -4.48 -8.50
CA PHE A 187 3.94 -5.89 -8.20
C PHE A 187 5.23 -6.70 -8.32
N VAL A 188 5.91 -6.60 -9.48
CA VAL A 188 7.06 -7.47 -9.77
C VAL A 188 8.27 -7.18 -8.87
N ARG A 189 8.60 -5.91 -8.61
CA ARG A 189 9.82 -5.58 -7.86
C ARG A 189 9.77 -6.07 -6.42
N PRO A 190 8.70 -5.81 -5.64
CA PRO A 190 8.62 -6.36 -4.28
C PRO A 190 8.68 -7.89 -4.27
N LEU A 191 8.01 -8.58 -5.19
CA LEU A 191 8.01 -10.05 -5.23
C LEU A 191 9.38 -10.63 -5.56
N TYR A 192 10.12 -10.04 -6.53
CA TYR A 192 11.50 -10.45 -6.80
C TYR A 192 12.40 -10.23 -5.60
N ARG A 193 12.29 -9.08 -4.91
CA ARG A 193 13.05 -8.80 -3.69
C ARG A 193 12.76 -9.78 -2.57
N ASP A 194 11.47 -10.04 -2.32
CA ASP A 194 11.04 -10.94 -1.25
C ASP A 194 11.51 -12.39 -1.53
N LEU A 195 11.36 -12.88 -2.78
CA LEU A 195 11.87 -14.19 -3.19
C LEU A 195 13.39 -14.27 -3.10
N TYR A 196 14.11 -13.25 -3.55
CA TYR A 196 15.58 -13.22 -3.49
C TYR A 196 16.11 -13.09 -2.05
N GLY A 197 15.36 -12.43 -1.18
CA GLY A 197 15.60 -12.39 0.27
C GLY A 197 15.33 -13.74 0.96
N TRP A 198 14.74 -14.70 0.27
CA TRP A 198 14.65 -16.10 0.69
C TRP A 198 15.75 -16.91 0.04
N GLU A 199 16.78 -17.29 0.81
CA GLU A 199 17.97 -17.94 0.24
C GLU A 199 17.64 -19.19 -0.58
N ALA A 200 16.73 -20.03 -0.08
CA ALA A 200 16.28 -21.24 -0.78
C ALA A 200 15.59 -20.95 -2.13
N GLN A 201 15.00 -19.77 -2.33
CA GLN A 201 14.25 -19.40 -3.52
C GLN A 201 14.97 -18.37 -4.42
N ARG A 202 16.24 -18.03 -4.12
CA ARG A 202 17.05 -17.14 -4.96
C ARG A 202 17.14 -17.62 -6.40
N THR A 203 17.36 -18.92 -6.59
CA THR A 203 17.43 -19.52 -7.93
C THR A 203 16.11 -19.39 -8.69
N ALA A 204 14.97 -19.54 -8.01
CA ALA A 204 13.67 -19.34 -8.62
C ALA A 204 13.49 -17.88 -9.05
N ALA A 205 13.90 -16.92 -8.24
CA ALA A 205 13.85 -15.50 -8.58
C ALA A 205 14.75 -15.15 -9.78
N THR A 206 16.02 -15.56 -9.75
CA THR A 206 16.98 -15.22 -10.80
C THR A 206 16.67 -15.90 -12.12
N SER A 207 16.34 -17.20 -12.12
CA SER A 207 15.95 -17.92 -13.34
C SER A 207 14.68 -17.35 -13.97
N THR A 208 13.66 -17.04 -13.17
CA THR A 208 12.42 -16.43 -13.65
C THR A 208 12.68 -15.06 -14.29
N PHE A 209 13.55 -14.25 -13.69
CA PHE A 209 13.92 -12.95 -14.25
C PHE A 209 14.68 -13.12 -15.57
N LEU A 210 15.70 -13.97 -15.62
CA LEU A 210 16.51 -14.18 -16.84
C LEU A 210 15.67 -14.73 -18.00
N GLU A 211 14.69 -15.61 -17.73
CA GLU A 211 13.74 -16.10 -18.73
C GLU A 211 12.89 -14.96 -19.33
N ARG A 212 12.54 -13.95 -18.52
CA ARG A 212 11.57 -12.89 -18.86
C ARG A 212 12.17 -11.50 -18.99
N GLU A 213 13.48 -11.34 -18.92
CA GLU A 213 14.16 -10.05 -18.91
C GLU A 213 13.74 -9.20 -20.12
N SER A 214 13.69 -9.82 -21.30
CA SER A 214 13.27 -9.18 -22.57
C SER A 214 11.78 -8.88 -22.67
N ASN A 215 10.92 -9.50 -21.84
CA ASN A 215 9.49 -9.24 -21.81
C ASN A 215 9.12 -8.05 -20.92
N TYR A 216 9.98 -7.66 -19.98
CA TYR A 216 9.74 -6.49 -19.16
C TYR A 216 10.08 -5.20 -19.90
N HIS A 217 9.38 -4.11 -19.52
CA HIS A 217 9.77 -2.77 -19.95
C HIS A 217 11.25 -2.50 -19.53
N PRO A 218 12.09 -1.86 -20.35
CA PRO A 218 13.53 -1.70 -20.07
C PRO A 218 13.85 -1.10 -18.70
N ILE A 219 13.06 -0.14 -18.23
CA ILE A 219 13.20 0.44 -16.88
C ILE A 219 12.92 -0.61 -15.79
N ALA A 220 11.87 -1.42 -15.96
CA ALA A 220 11.54 -2.48 -15.00
C ALA A 220 12.63 -3.54 -14.99
N ALA A 221 13.11 -3.99 -16.15
CA ALA A 221 14.22 -4.94 -16.26
C ALA A 221 15.48 -4.44 -15.55
N LYS A 222 15.90 -3.20 -15.83
CA LYS A 222 17.05 -2.56 -15.17
C LYS A 222 16.91 -2.53 -13.65
N MET A 223 15.74 -2.13 -13.15
CA MET A 223 15.48 -2.03 -11.72
C MET A 223 15.44 -3.40 -11.02
N ILE A 224 14.83 -4.41 -11.65
CA ILE A 224 14.79 -5.78 -11.11
C ILE A 224 16.19 -6.39 -11.11
N LYS A 225 16.98 -6.20 -12.17
CA LYS A 225 18.36 -6.67 -12.26
C LYS A 225 19.23 -6.15 -11.10
N GLN A 226 19.07 -4.87 -10.76
CA GLN A 226 19.70 -4.27 -9.59
C GLN A 226 19.20 -4.89 -8.29
N ASP A 227 17.89 -5.06 -8.13
CA ASP A 227 17.29 -5.68 -6.94
C ASP A 227 17.79 -7.13 -6.72
N LEU A 228 18.09 -7.86 -7.81
CA LEU A 228 18.61 -9.24 -7.80
C LEU A 228 20.14 -9.35 -7.75
N LYS A 229 20.86 -8.22 -7.68
CA LYS A 229 22.35 -8.17 -7.66
C LYS A 229 23.00 -8.87 -8.86
N LEU A 230 22.39 -8.74 -10.04
CA LEU A 230 22.90 -9.28 -11.31
C LEU A 230 23.60 -8.23 -12.17
N ALA A 231 23.83 -7.03 -11.62
CA ALA A 231 24.48 -5.88 -12.23
C ALA A 231 25.35 -5.15 -11.19
#